data_AF-A0A6P0KVC7-F1
#
_entry.id   AF-A0A6P0KVC7-F1
#
_cell.length_a   1.000
_cell.length_b   1.000
_cell.length_c   1.000
_cell.angle_alpha   90.00
_cell.angle_beta   90.00
_cell.angle_gamma   90.00
#
_symmetry.space_group_name_H-M   'P 1'
#
loop_
_entity.id
_entity.type
_entity.pdbx_description
1 polymer ?
#
loop_
_entity_poly.entity_id
_entity_poly.type
_entity_poly.pdbx_seq_one_letter_code
_entity_poly.pdbx_strand_id
1 'polypeptide(L)'
;MPGDSKIFGFNNLSKSVYNAGNIGGIAENSVTADLSIANEHKQTLVEAAAEIQQLLNQVSQTNPTTTNKEKMIVVAEVLDQIENNPTLKVKVINSLKAGGVDAFKESIDHPVVNILMAVIEGWEEVE
;
A
#
# COMPACT_ATOMS: atom_id res chain seq x y z
N MET A 1 45.29 38.03 -9.04
CA MET A 1 44.29 38.61 -8.12
C MET A 1 43.19 37.58 -7.93
N PRO A 2 42.82 37.29 -6.67
CA PRO A 2 41.90 36.21 -6.30
C PRO A 2 40.45 36.68 -6.37
N GLY A 3 39.57 35.83 -6.89
CA GLY A 3 38.12 36.03 -6.83
C GLY A 3 37.54 35.19 -5.71
N ASP A 4 37.36 35.81 -4.56
CA ASP A 4 36.70 35.25 -3.39
C ASP A 4 35.18 35.18 -3.54
N SER A 5 34.62 34.11 -2.95
CA SER A 5 33.37 34.06 -2.18
C SER A 5 31.99 33.86 -2.86
N LYS A 6 31.44 32.65 -2.57
CA LYS A 6 30.06 32.32 -2.13
C LYS A 6 28.96 32.49 -3.19
N ILE A 7 28.00 31.58 -3.37
CA ILE A 7 26.96 31.17 -2.42
C ILE A 7 26.34 29.84 -2.87
N PHE A 8 25.97 29.02 -1.90
CA PHE A 8 25.20 27.78 -1.98
C PHE A 8 23.83 27.96 -2.68
N GLY A 9 23.45 26.99 -3.51
CA GLY A 9 22.11 26.88 -4.06
C GLY A 9 21.77 25.43 -4.38
N PHE A 10 21.47 24.63 -3.35
CA PHE A 10 20.56 23.50 -3.53
C PHE A 10 19.15 24.05 -3.77
N ASN A 11 18.31 23.25 -4.43
CA ASN A 11 16.95 23.50 -4.94
C ASN A 11 16.97 23.97 -6.41
N ASN A 12 16.22 23.37 -7.34
CA ASN A 12 14.93 22.75 -7.14
C ASN A 12 14.63 21.76 -8.28
N LEU A 13 14.03 20.62 -7.93
CA LEU A 13 13.41 19.68 -8.85
C LEU A 13 12.30 20.41 -9.63
N SER A 14 12.43 20.47 -10.95
CA SER A 14 11.27 20.69 -11.81
C SER A 14 11.38 19.82 -13.05
N LYS A 15 10.40 18.94 -13.14
CA LYS A 15 10.02 18.08 -14.26
C LYS A 15 10.39 18.69 -15.61
N SER A 16 11.17 17.94 -16.38
CA SER A 16 11.20 18.12 -17.82
C SER A 16 11.50 16.79 -18.51
N VAL A 17 10.44 16.10 -18.86
CA VAL A 17 10.44 15.05 -19.89
C VAL A 17 10.65 15.78 -21.22
N TYR A 18 11.90 15.81 -21.70
CA TYR A 18 12.18 16.09 -23.11
C TYR A 18 12.69 14.82 -23.76
N ASN A 19 11.79 14.20 -24.50
CA ASN A 19 12.10 13.20 -25.50
C ASN A 19 12.87 13.90 -26.65
N ALA A 20 14.13 13.54 -26.83
CA ALA A 20 14.90 13.84 -28.05
C ALA A 20 15.39 12.49 -28.58
N GLY A 21 14.76 12.03 -29.66
CA GLY A 21 15.08 10.75 -30.28
C GLY A 21 16.55 10.67 -30.68
N ASN A 22 17.12 9.46 -30.70
CA ASN A 22 17.15 8.64 -31.92
C ASN A 22 17.90 7.30 -31.67
N ILE A 23 17.43 6.25 -32.38
CA ILE A 23 18.12 5.04 -32.87
C ILE A 23 18.72 4.00 -31.90
N GLY A 24 18.17 2.78 -31.96
CA GLY A 24 18.88 1.53 -31.64
C GLY A 24 18.03 0.55 -30.83
N GLY A 25 17.20 -0.24 -31.50
CA GLY A 25 16.28 -1.16 -30.82
C GLY A 25 17.00 -2.20 -29.99
N ILE A 26 16.83 -2.15 -28.66
CA ILE A 26 16.95 -3.29 -27.74
C ILE A 26 16.12 -2.97 -26.47
N ALA A 27 15.06 -3.74 -26.22
CA ALA A 27 14.43 -3.93 -24.90
C ALA A 27 13.70 -2.76 -24.17
N GLU A 28 12.99 -1.86 -24.85
CA GLU A 28 12.26 -0.76 -24.17
C GLU A 28 10.81 -1.08 -23.75
N ASN A 29 10.25 -2.22 -24.20
CA ASN A 29 8.85 -2.57 -23.92
C ASN A 29 8.64 -3.42 -22.65
N SER A 30 9.68 -4.07 -22.12
CA SER A 30 9.57 -4.82 -20.87
C SER A 30 9.73 -3.91 -19.67
N VAL A 31 10.79 -3.11 -19.62
CA VAL A 31 11.13 -2.30 -18.43
C VAL A 31 10.06 -1.25 -18.12
N THR A 32 9.48 -0.61 -19.14
CA THR A 32 8.47 0.44 -18.95
C THR A 32 7.11 -0.11 -18.51
N ALA A 33 6.70 -1.26 -19.05
CA ALA A 33 5.48 -1.96 -18.63
C ALA A 33 5.63 -2.56 -17.22
N ASP A 34 6.77 -3.17 -16.94
CA ASP A 34 7.09 -3.80 -15.65
C ASP A 34 7.20 -2.76 -14.53
N LEU A 35 7.78 -1.58 -14.81
CA LEU A 35 7.77 -0.44 -13.89
C LEU A 35 6.37 0.18 -13.69
N SER A 36 5.51 0.21 -14.72
CA SER A 36 4.13 0.69 -14.59
C SER A 36 3.31 -0.23 -13.70
N ILE A 37 3.36 -1.54 -13.98
CA ILE A 37 2.66 -2.57 -13.21
C ILE A 37 3.16 -2.60 -11.77
N ALA A 38 4.47 -2.56 -11.54
CA ALA A 38 5.05 -2.50 -10.20
C ALA A 38 4.62 -1.24 -9.41
N ASN A 39 4.52 -0.08 -10.08
CA ASN A 39 4.04 1.15 -9.44
C ASN A 39 2.54 1.11 -9.12
N GLU A 40 1.71 0.59 -10.03
CA GLU A 40 0.26 0.40 -9.82
C GLU A 40 -0.02 -0.56 -8.65
N HIS A 41 0.74 -1.64 -8.56
CA HIS A 41 0.67 -2.62 -7.48
C HIS A 41 1.06 -2.02 -6.13
N LYS A 42 2.16 -1.25 -6.09
CA LYS A 42 2.61 -0.55 -4.89
C LYS A 42 1.60 0.49 -4.44
N GLN A 43 1.01 1.23 -5.38
CA GLN A 43 -0.03 2.21 -5.07
C GLN A 43 -1.29 1.52 -4.51
N THR A 44 -1.71 0.42 -5.13
CA THR A 44 -2.87 -0.36 -4.67
C THR A 44 -2.65 -0.90 -3.25
N LEU A 45 -1.44 -1.38 -2.93
CA LEU A 45 -1.08 -1.84 -1.58
C LEU A 45 -1.17 -0.73 -0.54
N VAL A 46 -0.56 0.43 -0.82
CA VAL A 46 -0.55 1.55 0.13
C VAL A 46 -1.97 2.08 0.34
N GLU A 47 -2.77 2.17 -0.72
CA GLU A 47 -4.17 2.60 -0.63
C GLU A 47 -5.01 1.62 0.20
N ALA A 48 -4.93 0.32 -0.09
CA ALA A 48 -5.68 -0.70 0.64
C ALA A 48 -5.26 -0.77 2.11
N ALA A 49 -3.95 -0.73 2.40
CA ALA A 49 -3.45 -0.71 3.77
C ALA A 49 -3.92 0.53 4.53
N ALA A 50 -3.93 1.70 3.88
CA ALA A 50 -4.44 2.93 4.49
C ALA A 50 -5.95 2.86 4.79
N GLU A 51 -6.76 2.32 3.88
CA GLU A 51 -8.19 2.11 4.10
C GLU A 51 -8.44 1.13 5.26
N ILE A 52 -7.69 0.02 5.35
CA ILE A 52 -7.78 -0.91 6.47
C ILE A 52 -7.34 -0.27 7.80
N GLN A 53 -6.25 0.51 7.80
CA GLN A 53 -5.82 1.27 8.97
C GLN A 53 -6.93 2.22 9.46
N GLN A 54 -7.61 2.91 8.54
CA GLN A 54 -8.70 3.81 8.88
C GLN A 54 -9.88 3.06 9.51
N LEU A 55 -10.28 1.91 8.95
CA LEU A 55 -11.34 1.08 9.52
C LEU A 55 -10.97 0.55 10.91
N LEU A 56 -9.74 0.07 11.08
CA LEU A 56 -9.24 -0.40 12.37
C LEU A 56 -9.23 0.71 13.42
N ASN A 57 -8.78 1.90 13.06
CA ASN A 57 -8.80 3.06 13.93
C ASN A 57 -10.23 3.48 14.29
N GLN A 58 -11.15 3.48 13.32
CA GLN A 58 -12.54 3.85 13.54
C GLN A 58 -13.23 2.88 14.51
N VAL A 59 -13.08 1.58 14.27
CA VAL A 59 -13.69 0.54 15.12
C VAL A 59 -13.07 0.54 16.53
N SER A 60 -11.77 0.78 16.63
CA SER A 60 -11.06 0.77 17.93
C SER A 60 -11.28 2.03 18.77
N GLN A 61 -11.93 3.07 18.25
CA GLN A 61 -12.34 4.23 19.07
C GLN A 61 -13.40 3.85 20.11
N THR A 62 -14.27 2.91 19.78
CA THR A 62 -15.36 2.46 20.66
C THR A 62 -15.13 1.08 21.24
N ASN A 63 -14.19 0.32 20.69
CA ASN A 63 -13.87 -1.04 21.10
C ASN A 63 -12.42 -1.14 21.61
N PRO A 64 -12.19 -1.47 22.89
CA PRO A 64 -10.85 -1.73 23.40
C PRO A 64 -10.18 -2.89 22.62
N THR A 65 -8.85 -3.00 22.72
CA THR A 65 -8.09 -4.13 22.13
C THR A 65 -7.20 -4.81 23.16
N THR A 66 -7.57 -4.71 24.45
CA THR A 66 -6.76 -5.15 25.59
C THR A 66 -6.78 -6.66 25.76
N THR A 67 -7.95 -7.28 25.61
CA THR A 67 -8.16 -8.72 25.78
C THR A 67 -8.35 -9.43 24.43
N ASN A 68 -8.10 -10.74 24.39
CA ASN A 68 -8.32 -11.52 23.18
C ASN A 68 -9.78 -11.45 22.67
N LYS A 69 -10.75 -11.44 23.58
CA LYS A 69 -12.17 -11.32 23.22
C LYS A 69 -12.45 -10.00 22.50
N GLU A 70 -11.93 -8.90 23.04
CA GLU A 70 -12.13 -7.57 22.45
C GLU A 70 -11.44 -7.44 21.09
N LYS A 71 -10.23 -7.99 20.94
CA LYS A 71 -9.56 -8.05 19.63
C LYS A 71 -10.38 -8.79 18.57
N MET A 72 -11.01 -9.90 18.94
CA MET A 72 -11.87 -10.65 18.02
C MET A 72 -13.13 -9.87 17.62
N ILE A 73 -13.69 -9.06 18.52
CA ILE A 73 -14.82 -8.17 18.21
C ILE A 73 -14.39 -7.14 17.17
N VAL A 74 -13.25 -6.46 17.39
CA VAL A 74 -12.70 -5.50 16.42
C VAL A 74 -12.44 -6.14 15.06
N VAL A 75 -11.85 -7.35 15.03
CA VAL A 75 -11.62 -8.09 13.78
C VAL A 75 -12.93 -8.41 13.07
N ALA A 76 -13.94 -8.91 13.78
CA ALA A 76 -15.24 -9.23 13.19
C ALA A 76 -15.91 -7.99 12.59
N GLU A 77 -15.93 -6.87 13.31
CA GLU A 77 -16.54 -5.62 12.82
C GLU A 77 -15.82 -5.03 11.60
N VAL A 78 -14.49 -5.13 11.55
CA VAL A 78 -13.71 -4.69 10.38
C VAL A 78 -13.94 -5.65 9.21
N LEU A 79 -13.96 -6.96 9.46
CA LEU A 79 -14.21 -7.97 8.43
C LEU A 79 -15.59 -7.75 7.78
N ASP A 80 -16.64 -7.55 8.58
CA ASP A 80 -17.99 -7.25 8.10
C ASP A 80 -17.99 -5.98 7.20
N GLN A 81 -17.23 -4.95 7.57
CA GLN A 81 -17.14 -3.73 6.76
C GLN A 81 -16.40 -3.95 5.43
N ILE A 82 -15.38 -4.80 5.40
CA ILE A 82 -14.68 -5.16 4.17
C ILE A 82 -15.60 -6.02 3.28
N GLU A 83 -16.27 -7.03 3.84
CA GLU A 83 -17.17 -7.91 3.07
C GLU A 83 -18.37 -7.17 2.48
N ASN A 84 -18.92 -6.19 3.22
CA ASN A 84 -20.00 -5.34 2.73
C ASN A 84 -19.53 -4.24 1.75
N ASN A 85 -18.22 -4.11 1.51
CA ASN A 85 -17.65 -3.19 0.53
C ASN A 85 -16.88 -3.97 -0.55
N PRO A 86 -17.55 -4.40 -1.64
CA PRO A 86 -16.92 -5.19 -2.71
C PRO A 86 -15.68 -4.54 -3.31
N THR A 87 -15.67 -3.20 -3.38
CA THR A 87 -14.53 -2.45 -3.92
C THR A 87 -13.31 -2.60 -3.00
N LEU A 88 -13.50 -2.40 -1.69
CA LEU A 88 -12.42 -2.57 -0.72
C LEU A 88 -11.95 -4.02 -0.65
N LYS A 89 -12.87 -4.99 -0.67
CA LYS A 89 -12.52 -6.42 -0.67
C LYS A 89 -11.59 -6.78 -1.83
N VAL A 90 -11.92 -6.33 -3.05
CA VAL A 90 -11.07 -6.56 -4.24
C VAL A 90 -9.71 -5.86 -4.09
N LYS A 91 -9.68 -4.62 -3.59
CA LYS A 91 -8.40 -3.91 -3.35
C LYS A 91 -7.51 -4.66 -2.36
N VAL A 92 -8.07 -5.15 -1.26
CA VAL A 92 -7.32 -5.92 -0.26
C VAL A 92 -6.76 -7.19 -0.88
N ILE A 93 -7.59 -7.99 -1.57
CA ILE A 93 -7.14 -9.22 -2.24
C ILE A 93 -6.03 -8.92 -3.26
N ASN A 94 -6.22 -7.92 -4.12
CA ASN A 94 -5.22 -7.56 -5.12
C ASN A 94 -3.92 -7.07 -4.49
N SER A 95 -4.00 -6.34 -3.37
CA SER A 95 -2.83 -5.86 -2.63
C SER A 95 -2.05 -7.01 -2.01
N LEU A 96 -2.74 -7.99 -1.45
CA LEU A 96 -2.13 -9.20 -0.89
C LEU A 96 -1.48 -10.04 -1.99
N LYS A 97 -2.13 -10.20 -3.15
CA LYS A 97 -1.54 -10.88 -4.32
C LYS A 97 -0.30 -10.18 -4.86
N ALA A 98 -0.30 -8.85 -4.85
CA ALA A 98 0.77 -8.06 -5.46
C ALA A 98 1.98 -7.82 -4.55
N GLY A 99 1.75 -7.59 -3.25
CA GLY A 99 2.81 -7.27 -2.29
C GLY A 99 3.02 -8.31 -1.20
N GLY A 100 2.15 -9.32 -1.10
CA GLY A 100 2.19 -10.32 -0.05
C GLY A 100 1.61 -9.81 1.27
N VAL A 101 1.29 -10.76 2.15
CA VAL A 101 0.73 -10.48 3.47
C VAL A 101 1.69 -9.67 4.34
N ASP A 102 2.97 -10.01 4.34
CA ASP A 102 3.95 -9.39 5.25
C ASP A 102 4.12 -7.90 4.95
N ALA A 103 4.24 -7.50 3.68
CA ALA A 103 4.32 -6.09 3.29
C ALA A 103 3.03 -5.32 3.63
N PHE A 104 1.87 -5.99 3.53
CA PHE A 104 0.60 -5.41 3.92
C PHE A 104 0.51 -5.19 5.44
N LYS A 105 0.96 -6.16 6.25
CA LYS A 105 1.05 -6.05 7.72
C LYS A 105 1.98 -4.91 8.13
N GLU A 106 3.16 -4.79 7.50
CA GLU A 106 4.12 -3.72 7.79
C GLU A 106 3.57 -2.32 7.50
N SER A 107 2.57 -2.23 6.63
CA SER A 107 1.91 -0.96 6.26
C SER A 107 0.77 -0.57 7.22
N ILE A 108 0.45 -1.40 8.21
CA ILE A 108 -0.66 -1.21 9.16
C ILE A 108 -0.13 -1.28 10.59
N ASP A 109 -0.25 -0.18 11.31
CA ASP A 109 0.10 -0.08 12.73
C ASP A 109 -1.15 -0.30 13.60
N HIS A 110 -1.47 -1.58 13.86
CA HIS A 110 -2.60 -1.92 14.72
C HIS A 110 -2.42 -3.28 15.44
N PRO A 111 -2.74 -3.40 16.75
CA PRO A 111 -2.51 -4.62 17.53
C PRO A 111 -3.30 -5.85 17.07
N VAL A 112 -4.31 -5.68 16.21
CA VAL A 112 -5.13 -6.77 15.67
C VAL A 112 -4.80 -7.15 14.23
N VAL A 113 -3.87 -6.45 13.57
CA VAL A 113 -3.58 -6.67 12.14
C VAL A 113 -3.20 -8.11 11.84
N ASN A 114 -2.40 -8.74 12.70
CA ASN A 114 -1.98 -10.13 12.53
C ASN A 114 -3.16 -11.11 12.55
N ILE A 115 -4.18 -10.84 13.37
CA ILE A 115 -5.38 -11.67 13.46
C ILE A 115 -6.27 -11.42 12.24
N LEU A 116 -6.45 -10.15 11.85
CA LEU A 116 -7.23 -9.79 10.66
C LEU A 116 -6.67 -10.46 9.40
N MET A 117 -5.35 -10.41 9.20
CA MET A 117 -4.71 -11.02 8.03
C MET A 117 -4.87 -12.53 7.99
N ALA A 118 -4.74 -13.22 9.12
CA ALA A 118 -4.96 -14.66 9.18
C ALA A 118 -6.37 -15.08 8.75
N VAL A 119 -7.38 -14.21 8.95
CA VAL A 119 -8.76 -14.44 8.48
C VAL A 119 -8.88 -14.14 6.99
N ILE A 120 -8.33 -13.02 6.53
CA ILE A 120 -8.40 -12.56 5.13
C ILE A 120 -7.62 -13.49 4.18
N GLU A 121 -6.52 -14.07 4.64
CA GLU A 121 -5.77 -15.11 3.89
C GLU A 121 -6.68 -16.28 3.49
N GLY A 122 -7.69 -16.61 4.31
CA GLY A 122 -8.70 -17.63 3.99
C GLY A 122 -9.64 -17.26 2.85
N TRP A 123 -9.69 -16.00 2.41
CA TRP A 123 -10.48 -15.59 1.23
C TRP A 123 -9.83 -16.00 -0.09
N GLU A 124 -8.51 -16.24 -0.12
CA GLU A 124 -7.80 -16.63 -1.34
C GLU A 124 -8.07 -18.09 -1.76
N GLU A 125 -8.56 -18.94 -0.84
CA GLU A 125 -8.88 -20.34 -1.13
C GLU A 125 -10.25 -20.54 -1.81
N VAL A 126 -11.04 -19.48 -1.99
CA VAL A 126 -12.36 -19.55 -2.60
C VAL A 126 -12.27 -19.18 -4.09
N GLU A 127 -11.75 -20.10 -4.90
CA GLU A 127 -11.86 -20.09 -6.37
C GLU A 127 -12.37 -21.43 -6.91
#